data_AF-A0A8I0MZ26-F1
#
_entry.id   AF-A0A8I0MZ26-F1
#
_cell.length_a   1.000
_cell.length_b   1.000
_cell.length_c   1.000
_cell.angle_alpha   90.00
_cell.angle_beta   90.00
_cell.angle_gamma   90.00
#
_symmetry.space_group_name_H-M   'P 1'
#
loop_
_entity.id
_entity.type
_entity.pdbx_description
1 polymer ?
#
loop_
_entity_poly.entity_id
_entity_poly.type
_entity_poly.pdbx_seq_one_letter_code
_entity_poly.pdbx_strand_id
1 'polypeptide(L)'
;MSDLVARRNQLLVMQTMEKNRLQILPKELAMTIKPILTAFKNQINKIENKIVKLIESCPEYQAKNHLLQSMKGIGKIAAASIISNLPELGYMTNKQASALVGVAPINRESGRFKGLRKIQGGRHQVRTVLYMAMMSAIQSNPVFKGQYQKLVSAGKPKKVALIACVRKMIVILNSMLREGVMWEAPTA
;
A
#
# COMPACT_ATOMS: atom_id res chain seq x y z
N MET A 1 0.09 6.23 -16.44
CA MET A 1 -0.37 5.28 -15.38
C MET A 1 -0.80 6.01 -14.10
N SER A 2 -0.05 7.04 -13.67
CA SER A 2 -0.31 7.75 -12.40
C SER A 2 -1.72 8.34 -12.32
N ASP A 3 -2.21 8.96 -13.39
CA ASP A 3 -3.57 9.53 -13.41
C ASP A 3 -4.66 8.48 -13.23
N LEU A 4 -4.47 7.27 -13.77
CA LEU A 4 -5.43 6.18 -13.57
C LEU A 4 -5.46 5.71 -12.11
N VAL A 5 -4.28 5.58 -11.48
CA VAL A 5 -4.17 5.22 -10.05
C VAL A 5 -4.75 6.34 -9.17
N ALA A 6 -4.46 7.59 -9.48
CA ALA A 6 -5.01 8.75 -8.78
C ALA A 6 -6.54 8.81 -8.90
N ARG A 7 -7.08 8.63 -10.11
CA ARG A 7 -8.53 8.61 -10.34
C ARG A 7 -9.22 7.45 -9.62
N ARG A 8 -8.61 6.26 -9.61
CA ARG A 8 -9.10 5.12 -8.83
C ARG A 8 -9.20 5.47 -7.35
N ASN A 9 -8.17 6.12 -6.79
CA ASN A 9 -8.15 6.53 -5.39
C ASN A 9 -9.24 7.56 -5.08
N GLN A 10 -9.45 8.54 -5.96
CA GLN A 10 -10.55 9.51 -5.81
C GLN A 10 -11.92 8.82 -5.75
N LEU A 11 -12.19 7.87 -6.65
CA LEU A 11 -13.44 7.11 -6.66
C LEU A 11 -13.62 6.26 -5.41
N LEU A 12 -12.55 5.67 -4.88
CA LEU A 12 -12.61 4.93 -3.61
C LEU A 12 -12.98 5.85 -2.44
N VAL A 13 -12.42 7.06 -2.40
CA VAL A 13 -12.77 8.05 -1.37
C VAL A 13 -14.25 8.42 -1.47
N MET A 14 -14.75 8.70 -2.68
CA MET A 14 -16.17 8.99 -2.91
C MET A 14 -17.08 7.80 -2.54
N GLN A 15 -16.70 6.58 -2.91
CA GLN A 15 -17.45 5.38 -2.53
C GLN A 15 -17.48 5.19 -1.01
N THR A 16 -16.38 5.43 -0.30
CA THR A 16 -16.35 5.36 1.16
C THR A 16 -17.26 6.40 1.80
N MET A 17 -17.27 7.64 1.28
CA MET A 17 -18.18 8.68 1.77
C MET A 17 -19.65 8.25 1.64
N GLU A 18 -20.04 7.69 0.50
CA GLU A 18 -21.41 7.19 0.29
C GLU A 18 -21.74 5.97 1.15
N LYS A 19 -20.77 5.06 1.37
CA LYS A 19 -20.95 3.92 2.28
C LYS A 19 -21.21 4.38 3.71
N ASN A 20 -20.48 5.39 4.17
CA ASN A 20 -20.67 5.96 5.50
C ASN A 20 -22.04 6.66 5.61
N ARG A 21 -22.47 7.40 4.59
CA ARG A 21 -23.80 8.01 4.52
C ARG A 21 -24.91 6.97 4.60
N LEU A 22 -24.79 5.86 3.87
CA LEU A 22 -25.75 4.76 3.89
C LEU A 22 -25.91 4.14 5.30
N GLN A 23 -24.87 4.16 6.13
CA GLN A 23 -24.91 3.62 7.49
C GLN A 23 -25.59 4.56 8.50
N ILE A 24 -25.55 5.88 8.26
CA ILE A 24 -26.00 6.89 9.23
C ILE A 24 -27.37 7.47 8.86
N LEU A 25 -27.67 7.63 7.57
CA LEU A 25 -28.89 8.28 7.09
C LEU A 25 -30.13 7.36 7.21
N PRO A 26 -31.34 7.95 7.26
CA PRO A 26 -32.60 7.20 7.25
C PRO A 26 -32.71 6.22 6.08
N LYS A 27 -33.34 5.07 6.32
CA LYS A 27 -33.48 3.99 5.32
C LYS A 27 -34.21 4.43 4.05
N GLU A 28 -35.09 5.43 4.13
CA GLU A 28 -35.81 6.01 2.99
C GLU A 28 -34.84 6.58 1.94
N LEU A 29 -33.72 7.16 2.39
CA LEU A 29 -32.69 7.70 1.49
C LEU A 29 -31.75 6.61 0.93
N ALA A 30 -31.84 5.36 1.40
CA ALA A 30 -30.97 4.28 0.91
C ALA A 30 -31.13 4.04 -0.60
N MET A 31 -32.33 4.28 -1.14
CA MET A 31 -32.63 4.10 -2.57
C MET A 31 -31.95 5.15 -3.45
N THR A 32 -31.56 6.31 -2.92
CA THR A 32 -30.80 7.32 -3.67
C THR A 32 -29.29 7.02 -3.64
N ILE A 33 -28.79 6.37 -2.59
CA ILE A 33 -27.36 6.09 -2.38
C ILE A 33 -26.89 4.80 -3.07
N LYS A 34 -27.71 3.73 -3.04
CA LYS A 34 -27.34 2.42 -3.62
C LYS A 34 -26.98 2.48 -5.12
N PRO A 35 -27.71 3.23 -5.97
CA PRO A 35 -27.34 3.38 -7.38
C PRO A 35 -25.98 4.07 -7.56
N ILE A 36 -25.69 5.10 -6.75
CA ILE A 36 -24.41 5.82 -6.78
C ILE A 36 -23.26 4.88 -6.40
N LEU A 37 -23.43 4.06 -5.35
CA LEU A 37 -22.46 3.05 -4.95
C LEU A 37 -22.17 2.04 -6.06
N THR A 38 -23.21 1.65 -6.80
CA THR A 38 -23.09 0.76 -7.96
C THR A 38 -22.33 1.44 -9.09
N ALA A 39 -22.63 2.70 -9.39
CA ALA A 39 -21.90 3.49 -10.38
C ALA A 39 -20.41 3.62 -10.03
N PHE A 40 -20.07 3.91 -8.77
CA PHE A 40 -18.68 3.97 -8.32
C PHE A 40 -17.98 2.62 -8.45
N LYS A 41 -18.63 1.52 -8.05
CA LYS A 41 -18.06 0.17 -8.22
C LYS A 41 -17.73 -0.12 -9.69
N ASN A 42 -18.66 0.20 -10.60
CA ASN A 42 -18.47 -0.01 -12.02
C ASN A 42 -17.35 0.86 -12.60
N GLN A 43 -17.24 2.13 -12.18
CA GLN A 43 -16.16 3.01 -12.62
C GLN A 43 -14.79 2.57 -12.09
N ILE A 44 -14.72 2.13 -10.83
CA ILE A 44 -13.48 1.57 -10.25
C ILE A 44 -13.03 0.36 -11.07
N ASN A 45 -13.93 -0.60 -11.32
CA ASN A 45 -13.60 -1.79 -12.13
C ASN A 45 -13.12 -1.42 -13.54
N LYS A 46 -13.76 -0.45 -14.20
CA LYS A 46 -13.32 0.05 -15.51
C LYS A 46 -11.90 0.62 -15.47
N ILE A 47 -11.56 1.38 -14.43
CA ILE A 47 -10.22 1.96 -14.29
C ILE A 47 -9.19 0.89 -13.93
N GLU A 48 -9.52 -0.05 -13.05
CA GLU A 48 -8.65 -1.18 -12.72
C GLU A 48 -8.31 -2.01 -13.97
N ASN A 49 -9.29 -2.28 -14.83
CA ASN A 49 -9.05 -2.94 -16.11
C ASN A 49 -8.13 -2.13 -17.04
N LYS A 50 -8.29 -0.80 -17.09
CA LYS A 50 -7.37 0.06 -17.85
C LYS A 50 -5.94 0.02 -17.30
N ILE A 51 -5.78 -0.01 -15.98
CA ILE A 51 -4.47 -0.14 -15.34
C ILE A 51 -3.81 -1.47 -15.73
N VAL A 52 -4.55 -2.57 -15.66
CA VAL A 52 -4.04 -3.90 -16.03
C VAL A 52 -3.59 -3.94 -17.49
N LYS A 53 -4.44 -3.47 -18.42
CA LYS A 53 -4.09 -3.38 -19.85
C LYS A 53 -2.84 -2.54 -20.11
N LEU A 54 -2.68 -1.44 -19.38
CA LEU A 54 -1.50 -0.57 -19.52
C LEU A 54 -0.22 -1.28 -19.05
N ILE A 55 -0.30 -2.04 -17.96
CA ILE A 55 0.83 -2.89 -17.50
C ILE A 55 1.18 -3.94 -18.53
N GLU A 56 0.19 -4.62 -19.12
CA GLU A 56 0.39 -5.65 -20.14
C GLU A 56 0.95 -5.08 -21.46
N SER A 57 0.63 -3.82 -21.79
CA SER A 57 1.12 -3.17 -23.01
C SER A 57 2.59 -2.74 -22.96
N CYS A 58 3.20 -2.70 -21.77
CA CYS A 58 4.57 -2.21 -21.58
C CYS A 58 5.43 -3.31 -20.94
N PRO A 59 6.40 -3.88 -21.67
CA PRO A 59 7.24 -4.97 -21.17
C PRO A 59 7.97 -4.63 -19.87
N GLU A 60 8.43 -3.39 -19.72
CA GLU A 60 9.11 -2.93 -18.50
C GLU A 60 8.16 -2.95 -17.28
N TYR A 61 6.93 -2.46 -17.44
CA TYR A 61 5.92 -2.51 -16.38
C TYR A 61 5.50 -3.94 -16.08
N GLN A 62 5.38 -4.79 -17.09
CA GLN A 62 5.05 -6.19 -16.91
C GLN A 62 6.13 -6.93 -16.09
N ALA A 63 7.41 -6.72 -16.42
CA ALA A 63 8.54 -7.31 -15.69
C ALA A 63 8.55 -6.85 -14.22
N LYS A 64 8.49 -5.53 -13.97
CA LYS A 64 8.40 -4.98 -12.60
C LYS A 64 7.17 -5.51 -11.85
N ASN A 65 6.03 -5.61 -12.53
CA ASN A 65 4.79 -6.10 -11.96
C ASN A 65 4.90 -7.58 -11.57
N HIS A 66 5.55 -8.41 -12.39
CA HIS A 66 5.80 -9.82 -12.10
C HIS A 66 6.68 -10.00 -10.86
N LEU A 67 7.78 -9.25 -10.77
CA LEU A 67 8.66 -9.26 -9.60
C LEU A 67 7.91 -8.85 -8.34
N LEU A 68 7.17 -7.74 -8.37
CA LEU A 68 6.42 -7.25 -7.20
C LEU A 68 5.33 -8.23 -6.74
N GLN A 69 4.60 -8.87 -7.67
CA GLN A 69 3.53 -9.81 -7.33
C GLN A 69 4.03 -11.17 -6.82
N SER A 70 5.30 -11.52 -7.07
CA SER A 70 5.90 -12.74 -6.49
C SER A 70 5.87 -12.74 -4.95
N MET A 71 5.87 -11.56 -4.32
CA MET A 71 5.71 -11.44 -2.88
C MET A 71 4.24 -11.60 -2.48
N LYS A 72 3.93 -12.69 -1.76
CA LYS A 72 2.60 -12.93 -1.19
C LYS A 72 2.12 -11.73 -0.35
N GLY A 73 0.99 -11.17 -0.73
CA GLY A 73 0.37 -9.98 -0.11
C GLY A 73 0.33 -8.75 -1.04
N ILE A 74 1.12 -8.73 -2.12
CA ILE A 74 1.10 -7.66 -3.12
C ILE A 74 0.21 -8.09 -4.30
N GLY A 75 -0.95 -7.45 -4.43
CA GLY A 75 -1.85 -7.66 -5.57
C GLY A 75 -1.56 -6.73 -6.75
N LYS A 76 -2.25 -6.97 -7.88
CA LYS A 76 -2.12 -6.19 -9.13
C LYS A 76 -2.18 -4.67 -8.92
N ILE A 77 -3.14 -4.19 -8.13
CA ILE A 77 -3.31 -2.76 -7.83
C ILE A 77 -2.17 -2.22 -6.97
N ALA A 78 -1.70 -3.00 -5.99
CA ALA A 78 -0.59 -2.58 -5.15
C ALA A 78 0.70 -2.46 -5.96
N ALA A 79 0.98 -3.44 -6.81
CA ALA A 79 2.09 -3.40 -7.76
C ALA A 79 1.97 -2.19 -8.71
N ALA A 80 0.80 -1.97 -9.32
CA ALA A 80 0.54 -0.81 -10.18
C ALA A 80 0.80 0.53 -9.47
N SER A 81 0.35 0.64 -8.21
CA SER A 81 0.58 1.85 -7.41
C SER A 81 2.05 2.07 -7.09
N ILE A 82 2.84 1.00 -6.89
CA ILE A 82 4.29 1.09 -6.66
C ILE A 82 4.98 1.52 -7.96
N ILE A 83 4.73 0.81 -9.07
CA ILE A 83 5.31 1.11 -10.39
C ILE A 83 5.03 2.56 -10.78
N SER A 84 3.81 3.02 -10.57
CA SER A 84 3.41 4.35 -11.02
C SER A 84 3.84 5.48 -10.10
N ASN A 85 3.92 5.26 -8.78
CA ASN A 85 4.14 6.33 -7.80
C ASN A 85 5.48 6.18 -7.06
N LEU A 86 6.30 5.20 -7.40
CA LEU A 86 7.68 5.01 -6.93
C LEU A 86 8.59 4.54 -8.08
N PRO A 87 8.73 5.30 -9.17
CA PRO A 87 9.64 4.92 -10.27
C PRO A 87 11.10 4.79 -9.82
N GLU A 88 11.48 5.42 -8.71
CA GLU A 88 12.83 5.41 -8.15
C GLU A 88 13.16 4.13 -7.35
N LEU A 89 12.15 3.29 -7.07
CA LEU A 89 12.34 2.05 -6.32
C LEU A 89 13.20 1.06 -7.13
N GLY A 90 14.25 0.53 -6.50
CA GLY A 90 15.33 -0.24 -7.14
C GLY A 90 16.63 0.55 -7.23
N TYR A 91 16.55 1.86 -7.50
CA TYR A 91 17.71 2.73 -7.71
C TYR A 91 18.13 3.50 -6.44
N MET A 92 17.25 3.60 -5.45
CA MET A 92 17.51 4.33 -4.21
C MET A 92 18.00 3.45 -3.06
N THR A 93 18.59 4.07 -2.03
CA THR A 93 18.94 3.35 -0.79
C THR A 93 17.69 2.94 0.00
N ASN A 94 17.82 1.89 0.82
CA ASN A 94 16.72 1.39 1.65
C ASN A 94 16.17 2.45 2.64
N LYS A 95 17.03 3.35 3.11
CA LYS A 95 16.65 4.47 3.97
C LYS A 95 15.83 5.50 3.18
N GLN A 96 16.27 5.86 1.98
CA GLN A 96 15.54 6.77 1.09
C GLN A 96 14.18 6.18 0.68
N ALA A 97 14.12 4.90 0.31
CA ALA A 97 12.86 4.23 -0.03
C ALA A 97 11.86 4.28 1.14
N SER A 98 12.32 3.98 2.36
CA SER A 98 11.49 4.05 3.58
C SER A 98 11.01 5.47 3.89
N ALA A 99 11.85 6.48 3.67
CA ALA A 99 11.53 7.89 3.88
C ALA A 99 10.56 8.42 2.81
N LEU A 100 10.78 8.06 1.54
CA LEU A 100 9.98 8.48 0.40
C LEU A 100 8.54 7.96 0.51
N VAL A 101 8.35 6.72 0.96
CA VAL A 101 7.02 6.18 1.26
C VAL A 101 6.42 6.80 2.54
N GLY A 102 7.26 7.32 3.43
CA GLY A 102 6.83 7.90 4.71
C GLY A 102 6.54 6.84 5.77
N VAL A 103 7.34 5.78 5.82
CA VAL A 103 7.25 4.69 6.83
C VAL A 103 8.47 4.66 7.77
N ALA A 104 9.45 5.54 7.54
CA ALA A 104 10.55 5.77 8.47
C ALA A 104 10.06 6.61 9.68
N PRO A 105 10.28 6.15 10.93
CA PRO A 105 10.00 6.96 12.11
C PRO A 105 10.93 8.17 12.18
N ILE A 106 10.37 9.36 12.37
CA ILE A 106 11.11 10.63 12.48
C ILE A 106 11.19 11.03 13.96
N ASN A 107 12.34 11.54 14.38
CA ASN A 107 12.55 12.11 15.70
C ASN A 107 11.79 13.43 15.85
N ARG A 108 11.22 13.64 17.04
CA ARG A 108 10.57 14.91 17.41
C ARG A 108 11.17 15.36 18.72
N GLU A 109 12.35 15.93 18.63
CA GLU A 109 13.19 16.30 19.76
C GLU A 109 13.61 17.76 19.62
N SER A 110 13.58 18.53 20.70
CA SER A 110 14.06 19.92 20.72
C SER A 110 14.75 20.19 22.05
N GLY A 111 16.08 20.22 22.09
CA GLY A 111 16.89 20.51 23.29
C GLY A 111 16.48 19.69 24.53
N ARG A 112 15.49 20.19 25.29
CA ARG A 112 14.93 19.57 26.49
C ARG A 112 13.75 18.61 26.24
N PHE A 113 13.09 18.68 25.09
CA PHE A 113 11.92 17.86 24.76
C PHE A 113 12.30 16.58 24.02
N LYS A 114 11.86 15.42 24.52
CA LYS A 114 11.95 14.12 23.84
C LYS A 114 10.55 13.57 23.55
N GLY A 115 10.07 13.78 22.33
CA GLY A 115 8.77 13.30 21.88
C GLY A 115 8.79 11.86 21.35
N LEU A 116 7.60 11.27 21.21
CA LEU A 116 7.43 9.98 20.54
C LEU A 116 7.79 10.10 19.05
N ARG A 117 8.59 9.15 18.56
CA ARG A 117 8.91 9.03 17.13
C ARG A 117 7.67 8.62 16.35
N LYS A 118 7.33 9.39 15.31
CA LYS A 118 6.16 9.15 14.46
C LYS A 118 6.57 9.16 13.00
N ILE A 119 5.81 8.44 12.17
CA ILE A 119 5.92 8.58 10.73
C ILE A 119 5.29 9.91 10.31
N GLN A 120 5.91 10.61 9.36
CA GLN A 120 5.40 11.87 8.83
C GLN A 120 5.85 12.04 7.38
N GLY A 121 5.10 12.82 6.59
CA GLY A 121 5.41 13.11 5.20
C GLY A 121 5.35 11.88 4.28
N GLY A 122 6.15 11.94 3.21
CA GLY A 122 6.27 10.92 2.17
C GLY A 122 5.06 10.85 1.23
N ARG A 123 5.11 9.89 0.30
CA ARG A 123 4.05 9.58 -0.66
C ARG A 123 2.95 8.78 0.04
N HIS A 124 2.09 9.50 0.77
CA HIS A 124 1.05 8.89 1.62
C HIS A 124 0.12 7.92 0.86
N GLN A 125 -0.13 8.17 -0.44
CA GLN A 125 -0.97 7.31 -1.28
C GLN A 125 -0.36 5.89 -1.37
N VAL A 126 0.96 5.81 -1.53
CA VAL A 126 1.67 4.53 -1.59
C VAL A 126 1.69 3.86 -0.22
N ARG A 127 1.88 4.63 0.85
CA ARG A 127 1.78 4.11 2.22
C ARG A 127 0.42 3.49 2.50
N THR A 128 -0.67 4.12 2.09
CA THR A 128 -2.03 3.58 2.26
C THR A 128 -2.21 2.25 1.52
N VAL A 129 -1.74 2.16 0.28
CA VAL A 129 -1.82 0.94 -0.51
C VAL A 129 -0.97 -0.18 0.10
N LEU A 130 0.26 0.13 0.53
CA LEU A 130 1.14 -0.84 1.19
C LEU A 130 0.60 -1.28 2.56
N TYR A 131 -0.07 -0.40 3.30
CA TYR A 131 -0.77 -0.76 4.53
C TYR A 131 -1.85 -1.81 4.26
N MET A 132 -2.67 -1.61 3.23
CA MET A 132 -3.71 -2.57 2.83
C MET A 132 -3.10 -3.89 2.32
N ALA A 133 -2.01 -3.82 1.55
CA ALA A 133 -1.27 -5.01 1.13
C ALA A 133 -0.73 -5.79 2.34
N MET A 134 -0.17 -5.08 3.33
CA MET A 134 0.35 -5.71 4.55
C MET A 134 -0.74 -6.37 5.39
N MET A 135 -1.94 -5.79 5.48
CA MET A 135 -3.09 -6.42 6.16
C MET A 135 -3.43 -7.79 5.57
N SER A 136 -3.22 -7.99 4.27
CA SER A 136 -3.35 -9.29 3.60
C SER A 136 -2.10 -10.16 3.76
N ALA A 137 -0.91 -9.56 3.66
CA ALA A 137 0.36 -10.26 3.79
C ALA A 137 0.52 -10.93 5.17
N ILE A 138 0.13 -10.28 6.27
CA ILE A 138 0.23 -10.87 7.62
C ILE A 138 -0.69 -12.08 7.82
N GLN A 139 -1.69 -12.28 6.96
CA GLN A 139 -2.58 -13.43 7.02
C GLN A 139 -2.02 -14.63 6.24
N SER A 140 -1.37 -14.36 5.10
CA SER A 140 -0.97 -15.37 4.11
C SER A 140 0.55 -15.63 4.05
N ASN A 141 1.38 -14.67 4.44
CA ASN A 141 2.84 -14.75 4.38
C ASN A 141 3.42 -15.02 5.78
N PRO A 142 4.02 -16.21 6.03
CA PRO A 142 4.52 -16.58 7.35
C PRO A 142 5.64 -15.66 7.86
N VAL A 143 6.45 -15.09 6.96
CA VAL A 143 7.56 -14.19 7.31
C VAL A 143 7.03 -12.90 7.94
N PHE A 144 6.03 -12.27 7.29
CA PHE A 144 5.43 -11.04 7.82
C PHE A 144 4.50 -11.31 8.99
N LYS A 145 3.81 -12.47 9.01
CA LYS A 145 3.00 -12.91 10.15
C LYS A 145 3.85 -13.06 11.42
N GLY A 146 4.96 -13.79 11.34
CA GLY A 146 5.87 -13.99 12.47
C GLY A 146 6.47 -12.68 12.96
N GLN A 147 6.91 -11.81 12.04
CA GLN A 147 7.42 -10.48 12.39
C GLN A 147 6.35 -9.62 13.11
N TYR A 148 5.12 -9.62 12.60
CA TYR A 148 4.02 -8.88 13.20
C TYR A 148 3.68 -9.39 14.60
N GLN A 149 3.54 -10.71 14.75
CA GLN A 149 3.26 -11.35 16.04
C GLN A 149 4.35 -11.08 17.07
N LYS A 150 5.62 -11.17 16.69
CA LYS A 150 6.76 -10.85 17.55
C LYS A 150 6.74 -9.39 18.06
N LEU A 151 6.35 -8.44 17.20
CA LEU A 151 6.26 -7.04 17.60
C LEU A 151 5.08 -6.79 18.55
N VAL A 152 3.93 -7.43 18.28
CA VAL A 152 2.75 -7.32 19.13
C VAL A 152 2.97 -7.98 20.49
N SER A 153 3.62 -9.15 20.53
CA SER A 153 3.97 -9.82 21.80
C SER A 153 4.98 -9.01 22.62
N ALA A 154 5.87 -8.26 21.96
CA ALA A 154 6.74 -7.28 22.59
C ALA A 154 6.03 -5.98 23.04
N GLY A 155 4.70 -5.95 23.06
CA GLY A 155 3.91 -4.82 23.55
C GLY A 155 3.77 -3.65 22.57
N LYS A 156 4.18 -3.79 21.30
CA LYS A 156 3.98 -2.71 20.32
C LYS A 156 2.51 -2.58 19.93
N PRO A 157 1.98 -1.35 19.80
CA PRO A 157 0.63 -1.15 19.26
C PRO A 157 0.48 -1.78 17.87
N LYS A 158 -0.67 -2.40 17.60
CA LYS A 158 -0.93 -3.13 16.34
C LYS A 158 -0.60 -2.32 15.07
N LYS A 159 -1.01 -1.04 15.03
CA LYS A 159 -0.71 -0.13 13.91
C LYS A 159 0.79 0.13 13.73
N VAL A 160 1.54 0.23 14.84
CA VAL A 160 3.00 0.43 14.81
C VAL A 160 3.70 -0.83 14.31
N ALA A 161 3.27 -2.01 14.79
CA ALA A 161 3.79 -3.29 14.31
C ALA A 161 3.56 -3.45 12.80
N LEU A 162 2.39 -3.09 12.30
CA LEU A 162 2.05 -3.17 10.88
C LEU A 162 2.90 -2.22 10.04
N ILE A 163 3.08 -0.96 10.46
CA ILE A 163 3.98 -0.01 9.77
C ILE A 163 5.44 -0.49 9.77
N ALA A 164 5.90 -1.13 10.84
CA ALA A 164 7.23 -1.74 10.87
C ALA A 164 7.35 -2.89 9.85
N CYS A 165 6.31 -3.71 9.69
CA CYS A 165 6.27 -4.73 8.63
C CYS A 165 6.25 -4.09 7.23
N VAL A 166 5.50 -3.00 7.01
CA VAL A 166 5.52 -2.26 5.73
C VAL A 166 6.91 -1.70 5.43
N ARG A 167 7.61 -1.19 6.44
CA ARG A 167 9.00 -0.75 6.30
C ARG A 167 9.93 -1.91 5.90
N LYS A 168 9.74 -3.11 6.44
CA LYS A 168 10.50 -4.30 6.02
C LYS A 168 10.15 -4.68 4.57
N MET A 169 8.87 -4.64 4.22
CA MET A 169 8.38 -4.93 2.86
C MET A 169 8.99 -3.98 1.82
N ILE A 170 9.00 -2.67 2.04
CA ILE A 170 9.56 -1.73 1.06
C ILE A 170 11.06 -1.92 0.85
N VAL A 171 11.80 -2.31 1.90
CA VAL A 171 13.22 -2.64 1.79
C VAL A 171 13.44 -3.87 0.92
N ILE A 172 12.65 -4.93 1.13
CA ILE A 172 12.75 -6.15 0.31
C ILE A 172 12.37 -5.85 -1.15
N LEU A 173 11.28 -5.12 -1.39
CA LEU A 173 10.86 -4.75 -2.74
C LEU A 173 11.91 -3.88 -3.46
N ASN A 174 12.60 -3.00 -2.72
CA ASN A 174 13.68 -2.20 -3.28
C ASN A 174 14.86 -3.08 -3.72
N SER A 175 15.25 -4.08 -2.93
CA SER A 175 16.27 -5.07 -3.31
C SER A 175 15.83 -5.92 -4.50
N MET A 176 14.60 -6.45 -4.48
CA MET A 176 14.06 -7.27 -5.58
C MET A 176 14.07 -6.53 -6.92
N LEU A 177 13.65 -5.26 -6.94
CA LEU A 177 13.66 -4.46 -8.16
C LEU A 177 15.07 -4.07 -8.61
N ARG A 178 16.02 -3.94 -7.68
CA ARG A 178 17.42 -3.65 -8.00
C ARG A 178 18.12 -4.84 -8.64
N GLU A 179 17.91 -6.02 -8.07
CA GLU A 179 18.60 -7.26 -8.45
C GLU A 179 17.84 -8.02 -9.55
N GLY A 180 16.60 -7.65 -9.83
CA GLY A 180 15.75 -8.33 -10.82
C GLY A 180 15.28 -9.72 -10.36
N VAL A 181 15.29 -9.97 -9.05
CA VAL A 181 15.00 -11.28 -8.45
C VAL A 181 13.58 -11.36 -7.89
N MET A 182 12.98 -12.54 -7.97
CA MET A 182 11.69 -12.81 -7.36
C MET A 182 11.80 -12.90 -5.84
N TRP A 183 10.66 -12.80 -5.17
CA TRP A 183 10.62 -12.91 -3.71
C TRP A 183 10.94 -14.33 -3.27
N GLU A 184 11.99 -14.45 -2.47
CA GLU A 184 12.31 -15.66 -1.73
C GLU A 184 12.07 -15.42 -0.24
N ALA A 185 11.49 -16.40 0.43
CA ALA A 185 11.39 -16.36 1.89
C ALA A 185 12.80 -16.47 2.46
N PRO A 186 13.19 -15.64 3.45
CA PRO A 186 14.48 -15.78 4.11
C PRO A 186 14.60 -17.21 4.65
N THR A 187 15.65 -17.91 4.23
CA THR A 187 16.04 -19.19 4.82
C THR A 187 16.33 -18.94 6.29
N ALA A 188 15.71 -19.76 7.16
CA ALA A 188 15.81 -19.63 8.61
C ALA A 188 17.24 -19.87 9.11
#